data_AF-A0A8T0ZJP6-F1
#
_entry.id   AF-A0A8T0ZJP6-F1
#
_cell.length_a   1.000
_cell.length_b   1.000
_cell.length_c   1.000
_cell.angle_alpha   90.00
_cell.angle_beta   90.00
_cell.angle_gamma   90.00
#
_symmetry.space_group_name_H-M   'P 1'
#
loop_
_entity.id
_entity.type
_entity.pdbx_description
1 polymer ?
#
loop_
_entity_poly.entity_id
_entity_poly.type
_entity_poly.pdbx_seq_one_letter_code
_entity_poly.pdbx_strand_id
1 'polypeptide(L)'
;MRTSSDVQADATATPFNPLVALQSLLSADVVSIKQRVKAAQQLEEYFRLLTPTPGLLLSYEPYLPLLTDVMVTPLKGGQELQTSVLAMLQTLSAHNPTGFGDWIARNTQLGNEPWLVQWSYALLLQTEKMVPRGEDETKWEDTSAEFKQFDMIFARVMQMWRTLLDHTADVALVDQLVKYLQALLMQTDTDQWRTLMLKKLQTHFVDIADVLIGWMMSTGPHSPLREEILTLLNHFGRLWADNSVFSLQLMNSFADEIVNLCNSWSDHQEGDDDRLSTLVTCFMMVAQCVPDLALSADKDAQSPFVRVLRRVASCPQPEYTLFCVANCSDYLVSISNSRHSSFASLSVAAYWRMLAS
;
A
#
# COMPACT_ATOMS: atom_id res chain seq x y z
N MET A 1 -53.69 -32.89 19.92
CA MET A 1 -52.21 -32.89 19.82
C MET A 1 -51.80 -31.75 18.90
N ARG A 2 -51.05 -30.80 19.47
CA ARG A 2 -50.24 -29.71 18.92
C ARG A 2 -50.67 -29.01 17.62
N THR A 3 -51.08 -27.77 17.88
CA THR A 3 -51.23 -26.56 17.09
C THR A 3 -50.05 -26.21 16.19
N SER A 4 -50.42 -25.64 15.05
CA SER A 4 -49.64 -24.79 14.15
C SER A 4 -48.83 -23.72 14.88
N SER A 5 -47.63 -23.46 14.36
CA SER A 5 -46.92 -22.20 14.58
C SER A 5 -46.47 -21.68 13.22
N ASP A 6 -47.44 -21.15 12.48
CA ASP A 6 -47.17 -20.14 11.47
C ASP A 6 -46.52 -18.96 12.20
N VAL A 7 -45.29 -18.64 11.80
CA VAL A 7 -44.62 -17.43 12.23
C VAL A 7 -45.39 -16.26 11.59
N GLN A 8 -46.29 -15.64 12.36
CA GLN A 8 -46.92 -14.39 12.00
C GLN A 8 -45.83 -13.33 11.82
N ALA A 9 -45.59 -12.92 10.56
CA ALA A 9 -44.90 -11.69 10.26
C ALA A 9 -45.69 -10.53 10.87
N ASP A 10 -45.04 -9.74 11.71
CA ASP A 10 -45.65 -8.66 12.47
C ASP A 10 -46.11 -7.54 11.51
N ALA A 11 -47.40 -7.55 11.15
CA ALA A 11 -48.02 -6.66 10.18
C ALA A 11 -48.18 -5.20 10.67
N THR A 12 -47.57 -4.85 11.82
CA THR A 12 -47.64 -3.52 12.43
C THR A 12 -46.35 -2.71 12.34
N ALA A 13 -45.26 -3.29 11.80
CA ALA A 13 -44.04 -2.53 11.57
C ALA A 13 -44.26 -1.51 10.44
N THR A 14 -44.13 -0.22 10.75
CA THR A 14 -44.10 0.84 9.74
C THR A 14 -43.01 0.51 8.70
N PRO A 15 -43.33 0.56 7.39
CA PRO A 15 -42.32 0.27 6.37
C PRO A 15 -41.14 1.21 6.53
N PHE A 16 -39.93 0.66 6.49
CA PHE A 16 -38.70 1.44 6.63
C PHE A 16 -38.64 2.52 5.53
N ASN A 17 -38.44 3.77 5.94
CA ASN A 17 -38.28 4.89 5.01
C ASN A 17 -36.80 5.33 4.96
N PRO A 18 -36.08 5.03 3.87
CA PRO A 18 -34.66 5.36 3.76
C PRO A 18 -34.39 6.86 3.77
N LEU A 19 -35.31 7.71 3.31
CA LEU A 19 -35.13 9.16 3.32
C LEU A 19 -35.18 9.72 4.74
N VAL A 20 -36.04 9.17 5.61
CA VAL A 20 -36.11 9.58 7.02
C VAL A 20 -34.85 9.17 7.77
N ALA A 21 -34.32 7.98 7.51
CA ALA A 21 -33.05 7.54 8.05
C ALA A 21 -31.90 8.43 7.57
N LEU A 22 -31.86 8.76 6.28
CA LEU A 22 -30.85 9.66 5.71
C LEU A 22 -30.92 11.06 6.34
N GLN A 23 -32.11 11.64 6.46
CA GLN A 23 -32.31 12.92 7.14
C GLN A 23 -31.84 12.86 8.60
N SER A 24 -32.17 11.77 9.31
CA SER A 24 -31.74 11.57 10.71
C SER A 24 -30.22 11.50 10.83
N LEU A 25 -29.55 10.85 9.87
CA LEU A 25 -28.10 10.75 9.80
C LEU A 25 -27.43 12.11 9.53
N LEU A 26 -28.02 12.94 8.68
CA LEU A 26 -27.46 14.24 8.28
C LEU A 26 -27.78 15.39 9.25
N SER A 27 -28.82 15.25 10.10
CA SER A 27 -29.30 16.33 10.98
C SER A 27 -28.49 16.45 12.28
N ALA A 28 -27.20 16.83 12.17
CA ALA A 28 -26.27 16.90 13.30
C ALA A 28 -26.73 17.79 14.47
N ASP A 29 -27.43 18.89 14.17
CA ASP A 29 -27.89 19.87 15.18
C ASP A 29 -29.14 19.43 15.95
N VAL A 30 -29.85 18.41 15.44
CA VAL A 30 -31.18 18.02 15.95
C VAL A 30 -31.16 16.60 16.51
N VAL A 31 -30.28 15.73 15.99
CA VAL A 31 -30.29 14.30 16.26
C VAL A 31 -29.01 13.89 16.98
N SER A 32 -29.15 13.11 18.07
CA SER A 32 -28.01 12.64 18.85
C SER A 32 -27.11 11.68 18.05
N ILE A 33 -25.82 11.61 18.41
CA ILE A 33 -24.85 10.68 17.76
C ILE A 33 -25.38 9.24 17.75
N LYS A 34 -25.97 8.75 18.84
CA LYS A 34 -26.54 7.40 18.92
C LYS A 34 -27.65 7.15 17.90
N GLN A 35 -28.51 8.14 17.68
CA GLN A 35 -29.58 8.05 16.68
C GLN A 35 -29.02 8.10 15.26
N ARG A 36 -27.97 8.90 15.02
CA ARG A 36 -27.26 8.95 13.74
C ARG A 36 -26.57 7.62 13.40
N VAL A 37 -25.91 7.00 14.39
CA VAL A 37 -25.33 5.65 14.28
C VAL A 37 -26.40 4.64 13.88
N LYS A 38 -27.54 4.62 14.60
CA LYS A 38 -28.65 3.73 14.29
C LYS A 38 -29.19 3.97 12.88
N ALA A 39 -29.30 5.23 12.44
CA ALA A 39 -29.77 5.57 11.10
C ALA A 39 -28.81 5.07 10.00
N ALA A 40 -27.49 5.20 10.20
CA ALA A 40 -26.50 4.65 9.28
C ALA A 40 -26.60 3.12 9.18
N GLN A 41 -26.72 2.42 10.30
CA GLN A 41 -26.88 0.95 10.34
C GLN A 41 -28.18 0.49 9.67
N GLN A 42 -29.27 1.23 9.84
CA GLN A 42 -30.54 0.94 9.17
C GLN A 42 -30.46 1.12 7.66
N LEU A 43 -29.77 2.17 7.19
CA LEU A 43 -29.51 2.38 5.77
C LEU A 43 -28.60 1.31 5.18
N GLU A 44 -27.55 0.91 5.90
CA GLU A 44 -26.66 -0.19 5.53
C GLU A 44 -27.45 -1.49 5.33
N GLU A 45 -28.27 -1.87 6.31
CA GLU A 45 -29.12 -3.08 6.20
C GLU A 45 -30.11 -2.97 5.05
N TYR A 46 -30.73 -1.81 4.87
CA TYR A 46 -31.61 -1.57 3.73
C TYR A 46 -30.89 -1.78 2.40
N PHE A 47 -29.71 -1.18 2.21
CA PHE A 47 -28.93 -1.36 0.98
C PHE A 47 -28.50 -2.80 0.76
N ARG A 48 -28.17 -3.54 1.82
CA ARG A 48 -27.81 -4.96 1.74
C ARG A 48 -28.95 -5.83 1.21
N LEU A 49 -30.20 -5.48 1.54
CA LEU A 49 -31.39 -6.22 1.13
C LEU A 49 -31.87 -5.88 -0.29
N LEU A 50 -31.34 -4.81 -0.90
CA LEU A 50 -31.69 -4.43 -2.27
C LEU A 50 -30.94 -5.29 -3.29
N THR A 51 -31.58 -5.52 -4.44
CA THR A 51 -30.87 -6.06 -5.61
C THR A 51 -29.94 -5.00 -6.20
N PRO A 52 -28.70 -5.36 -6.58
CA PRO A 52 -27.75 -4.46 -7.21
C PRO A 52 -28.37 -3.63 -8.34
N THR A 53 -28.44 -2.31 -8.16
CA THR A 53 -29.10 -1.41 -9.10
C THR A 53 -28.31 -0.10 -9.27
N PRO A 54 -27.79 0.20 -10.49
CA PRO A 54 -27.00 1.41 -10.73
C PRO A 54 -27.71 2.73 -10.39
N GLY A 55 -29.05 2.75 -10.45
CA GLY A 55 -29.87 3.91 -10.12
C GLY A 55 -29.78 4.38 -8.66
N LEU A 56 -29.28 3.53 -7.76
CA LEU A 56 -29.02 3.94 -6.37
C LEU A 56 -27.95 5.03 -6.28
N LEU A 57 -26.90 4.97 -7.12
CA LEU A 57 -25.92 6.05 -7.15
C LEU A 57 -26.58 7.39 -7.49
N LEU A 58 -27.42 7.45 -8.53
CA LEU A 58 -28.10 8.69 -8.93
C LEU A 58 -29.01 9.24 -7.81
N SER A 59 -29.56 8.36 -6.98
CA SER A 59 -30.47 8.74 -5.89
C SER A 59 -29.69 9.27 -4.68
N TYR A 60 -28.47 8.78 -4.45
CA TYR A 60 -27.67 9.11 -3.26
C TYR A 60 -26.50 10.06 -3.52
N GLU A 61 -26.07 10.24 -4.77
CA GLU A 61 -24.97 11.13 -5.18
C GLU A 61 -25.12 12.56 -4.63
N PRO A 62 -26.32 13.20 -4.62
CA PRO A 62 -26.49 14.54 -4.04
C PRO A 62 -26.18 14.62 -2.55
N TYR A 63 -26.25 13.50 -1.83
CA TYR A 63 -26.02 13.41 -0.39
C TYR A 63 -24.60 12.96 -0.03
N LEU A 64 -23.83 12.44 -0.99
CA LEU A 64 -22.46 11.98 -0.73
C LEU A 64 -21.59 13.08 -0.12
N PRO A 65 -21.58 14.35 -0.60
CA PRO A 65 -20.81 15.41 0.03
C PRO A 65 -21.15 15.61 1.52
N LEU A 66 -22.44 15.54 1.87
CA LEU A 66 -22.89 15.70 3.26
C LEU A 66 -22.52 14.48 4.13
N LEU A 67 -22.49 13.29 3.55
CA LEU A 67 -22.03 12.08 4.22
C LEU A 67 -20.51 12.12 4.43
N THR A 68 -19.76 12.69 3.49
CA THR A 68 -18.31 12.87 3.65
C THR A 68 -17.96 13.92 4.69
N ASP A 69 -18.80 14.95 4.87
CA ASP A 69 -18.63 15.92 5.96
C ASP A 69 -18.65 15.24 7.34
N VAL A 70 -19.45 14.18 7.51
CA VAL A 70 -19.48 13.37 8.74
C VAL A 70 -18.14 12.66 8.97
N MET A 71 -17.46 12.27 7.89
CA MET A 71 -16.17 11.56 7.97
C MET A 71 -15.02 12.48 8.39
N VAL A 72 -15.08 13.78 8.04
CA VAL A 72 -14.01 14.75 8.35
C VAL A 72 -14.27 15.57 9.60
N THR A 73 -15.53 15.67 10.06
CA THR A 73 -15.88 16.49 11.23
C THR A 73 -15.38 15.84 12.54
N PRO A 74 -14.51 16.50 13.33
CA PRO A 74 -14.07 15.96 14.62
C PRO A 74 -15.23 15.94 15.62
N LEU A 75 -15.65 14.74 16.03
CA LEU A 75 -16.76 14.56 16.98
C LEU A 75 -16.27 13.74 18.18
N LYS A 76 -16.46 14.24 19.41
CA LYS A 76 -16.19 13.47 20.63
C LYS A 76 -17.06 12.21 20.65
N GLY A 77 -16.43 11.04 20.62
CA GLY A 77 -17.15 9.76 20.49
C GLY A 77 -17.76 9.51 19.10
N GLY A 78 -17.33 10.25 18.07
CA GLY A 78 -17.83 10.13 16.70
C GLY A 78 -17.25 8.97 15.89
N GLN A 79 -16.25 8.25 16.40
CA GLN A 79 -15.62 7.15 15.69
C GLN A 79 -16.62 6.03 15.34
N GLU A 80 -17.56 5.73 16.23
CA GLU A 80 -18.63 4.76 15.97
C GLU A 80 -19.54 5.22 14.82
N LEU A 81 -19.83 6.53 14.76
CA LEU A 81 -20.60 7.12 13.68
C LEU A 81 -19.85 7.04 12.35
N GLN A 82 -18.59 7.45 12.31
CA GLN A 82 -17.73 7.37 11.12
C GLN A 82 -17.61 5.93 10.62
N THR A 83 -17.43 4.97 11.54
CA THR A 83 -17.38 3.54 11.20
C THR A 83 -18.69 3.06 10.58
N SER A 84 -19.84 3.45 11.15
CA SER A 84 -21.16 3.07 10.64
C SER A 84 -21.46 3.72 9.29
N VAL A 85 -21.07 4.98 9.10
CA VAL A 85 -21.21 5.68 7.81
C VAL A 85 -20.33 5.03 6.75
N LEU A 86 -19.10 4.66 7.07
CA LEU A 86 -18.21 3.98 6.15
C LEU A 86 -18.75 2.60 5.73
N ALA A 87 -19.26 1.80 6.68
CA ALA A 87 -19.87 0.50 6.38
C ALA A 87 -21.11 0.64 5.47
N MET A 88 -21.94 1.66 5.74
CA MET A 88 -23.07 2.03 4.89
C MET A 88 -22.61 2.42 3.47
N LEU A 89 -21.58 3.28 3.34
CA LEU A 89 -21.03 3.72 2.05
C LEU A 89 -20.43 2.56 1.26
N GLN A 90 -19.74 1.63 1.93
CA GLN A 90 -19.23 0.40 1.32
C GLN A 90 -20.38 -0.45 0.76
N THR A 91 -21.42 -0.69 1.56
CA THR A 91 -22.59 -1.46 1.13
C THR A 91 -23.32 -0.79 -0.04
N LEU A 92 -23.46 0.54 0.00
CA LEU A 92 -24.04 1.32 -1.09
C LEU A 92 -23.18 1.21 -2.37
N SER A 93 -21.85 1.26 -2.24
CA SER A 93 -20.94 1.21 -3.39
C SER A 93 -20.99 -0.10 -4.18
N ALA A 94 -21.38 -1.19 -3.53
CA ALA A 94 -21.58 -2.50 -4.15
C ALA A 94 -22.65 -2.50 -5.26
N HIS A 95 -23.60 -1.56 -5.22
CA HIS A 95 -24.69 -1.44 -6.20
C HIS A 95 -24.26 -0.82 -7.52
N ASN A 96 -23.20 -0.02 -7.51
CA ASN A 96 -22.61 0.57 -8.71
C ASN A 96 -21.09 0.76 -8.56
N PRO A 97 -20.30 -0.33 -8.53
CA PRO A 97 -18.90 -0.23 -8.13
C PRO A 97 -18.08 0.70 -9.02
N THR A 98 -18.32 0.70 -10.34
CA THR A 98 -17.64 1.60 -11.28
C THR A 98 -17.98 3.08 -11.02
N GLY A 99 -19.27 3.40 -10.85
CA GLY A 99 -19.70 4.77 -10.60
C GLY A 99 -19.18 5.33 -9.27
N PHE A 100 -19.15 4.50 -8.23
CA PHE A 100 -18.54 4.88 -6.95
C PHE A 100 -17.03 4.98 -7.03
N GLY A 101 -16.34 4.10 -7.76
CA GLY A 101 -14.91 4.22 -8.02
C GLY A 101 -14.54 5.56 -8.70
N ASP A 102 -15.34 6.00 -9.67
CA ASP A 102 -15.17 7.29 -10.33
C ASP A 102 -15.52 8.48 -9.44
N TRP A 103 -16.53 8.33 -8.58
CA TRP A 103 -16.86 9.36 -7.60
C TRP A 103 -15.72 9.53 -6.59
N ILE A 104 -15.22 8.44 -6.00
CA ILE A 104 -14.10 8.46 -5.05
C ILE A 104 -12.88 9.12 -5.71
N ALA A 105 -12.46 8.64 -6.89
CA ALA A 105 -11.28 9.17 -7.57
C ALA A 105 -11.37 10.67 -7.92
N ARG A 106 -12.58 11.19 -8.20
CA ARG A 106 -12.80 12.63 -8.43
C ARG A 106 -12.70 13.45 -7.14
N ASN A 107 -13.15 12.90 -6.01
CA ASN A 107 -13.19 13.61 -4.73
C ASN A 107 -11.91 13.44 -3.90
N THR A 108 -11.11 12.42 -4.17
CA THR A 108 -9.76 12.27 -3.61
C THR A 108 -8.81 13.39 -4.03
N GLN A 109 -9.06 14.02 -5.19
CA GLN A 109 -8.31 15.21 -5.62
C GLN A 109 -8.62 16.47 -4.75
N LEU A 110 -9.66 16.42 -3.91
CA LEU A 110 -10.13 17.54 -3.09
C LEU A 110 -9.64 17.47 -1.64
N GLY A 111 -8.98 16.37 -1.22
CA GLY A 111 -8.46 16.22 0.14
C GLY A 111 -7.70 14.90 0.36
N ASN A 112 -6.62 14.97 1.15
CA ASN A 112 -5.78 13.84 1.55
C ASN A 112 -6.43 13.06 2.70
N GLU A 113 -7.61 12.47 2.45
CA GLU A 113 -8.43 11.89 3.51
C GLU A 113 -8.22 10.37 3.69
N PRO A 114 -7.76 9.90 4.87
CA PRO A 114 -7.54 8.48 5.20
C PRO A 114 -8.74 7.56 4.91
N TRP A 115 -9.95 8.06 5.14
CA TRP A 115 -11.17 7.29 4.99
C TRP A 115 -11.53 7.03 3.50
N LEU A 116 -11.11 7.90 2.57
CA LEU A 116 -11.27 7.67 1.12
C LEU A 116 -10.39 6.50 0.65
N VAL A 117 -9.16 6.44 1.17
CA VAL A 117 -8.26 5.30 0.90
C VAL A 117 -8.88 4.02 1.44
N GLN A 118 -9.36 4.02 2.68
CA GLN A 118 -10.05 2.87 3.27
C GLN A 118 -11.29 2.44 2.46
N TRP A 119 -12.10 3.38 1.98
CA TRP A 119 -13.27 3.07 1.18
C TRP A 119 -12.88 2.46 -0.18
N SER A 120 -11.89 3.03 -0.87
CA SER A 120 -11.42 2.50 -2.15
C SER A 120 -10.81 1.11 -2.04
N TYR A 121 -10.07 0.83 -0.95
CA TYR A 121 -9.57 -0.50 -0.64
C TYR A 121 -10.71 -1.50 -0.44
N ALA A 122 -11.72 -1.14 0.37
CA ALA A 122 -12.86 -2.01 0.63
C ALA A 122 -13.69 -2.27 -0.65
N LEU A 123 -13.88 -1.26 -1.50
CA LEU A 123 -14.55 -1.39 -2.80
C LEU A 123 -13.81 -2.40 -3.70
N LEU A 124 -12.48 -2.32 -3.74
CA LEU A 124 -11.65 -3.26 -4.49
C LEU A 124 -11.85 -4.71 -3.99
N LEU A 125 -11.78 -4.92 -2.67
CA LEU A 125 -11.98 -6.26 -2.09
C LEU A 125 -13.39 -6.80 -2.29
N GLN A 126 -14.41 -5.93 -2.25
CA GLN A 126 -15.78 -6.36 -2.46
C GLN A 126 -16.06 -6.74 -3.92
N THR A 127 -15.46 -6.01 -4.86
CA THR A 127 -15.60 -6.29 -6.29
C THR A 127 -14.84 -7.55 -6.71
N GLU A 128 -13.68 -7.80 -6.10
CA GLU A 128 -12.95 -9.07 -6.24
C GLU A 128 -13.83 -10.27 -5.90
N LYS A 129 -14.55 -10.22 -4.78
CA LYS A 129 -15.40 -11.33 -4.31
C LYS A 129 -16.54 -11.68 -5.26
N MET A 130 -16.90 -10.77 -6.17
CA MET A 130 -17.95 -10.99 -7.17
C MET A 130 -17.39 -11.64 -8.44
N VAL A 131 -16.06 -11.72 -8.60
CA VAL A 131 -15.44 -12.31 -9.78
C VAL A 131 -15.66 -13.83 -9.76
N PRO A 132 -16.30 -14.41 -10.79
CA PRO A 132 -16.52 -15.84 -10.86
C PRO A 132 -15.19 -16.59 -10.96
N ARG A 133 -15.15 -17.72 -10.25
CA ARG A 133 -14.04 -18.68 -10.27
C ARG A 133 -14.44 -19.85 -11.16
N GLY A 134 -13.51 -20.32 -12.00
CA GLY A 134 -13.71 -21.49 -12.85
C GLY A 134 -13.82 -22.80 -12.05
N GLU A 135 -13.91 -23.93 -12.76
CA GLU A 135 -14.19 -25.26 -12.19
C GLU A 135 -13.23 -25.70 -11.06
N ASP A 136 -11.98 -25.22 -11.06
CA ASP A 136 -10.99 -25.51 -10.02
C ASP A 136 -11.08 -24.60 -8.78
N GLU A 137 -12.10 -23.73 -8.69
CA GLU A 137 -12.34 -22.64 -7.68
C GLU A 137 -11.17 -21.66 -7.46
N THR A 138 -10.02 -21.93 -8.05
CA THR A 138 -8.75 -21.23 -7.83
C THR A 138 -8.48 -20.19 -8.92
N LYS A 139 -9.07 -20.33 -10.10
CA LYS A 139 -8.78 -19.46 -11.25
C LYS A 139 -9.94 -18.53 -11.57
N TRP A 140 -9.69 -17.23 -11.67
CA TRP A 140 -10.69 -16.28 -12.17
C TRP A 140 -11.03 -16.51 -13.63
N GLU A 141 -12.32 -16.32 -13.95
CA GLU A 141 -12.80 -16.21 -15.32
C GLU A 141 -12.57 -14.79 -15.86
N ASP A 142 -11.42 -14.58 -16.50
CA ASP A 142 -10.98 -13.28 -17.00
C ASP A 142 -11.84 -12.71 -18.16
N THR A 143 -12.69 -13.54 -18.77
CA THR A 143 -13.65 -13.11 -19.81
C THR A 143 -14.96 -12.55 -19.25
N SER A 144 -15.26 -12.81 -17.98
CA SER A 144 -16.51 -12.39 -17.32
C SER A 144 -16.66 -10.86 -17.26
N ALA A 145 -17.90 -10.38 -17.13
CA ALA A 145 -18.17 -8.94 -17.01
C ALA A 145 -17.69 -8.42 -15.65
N GLU A 146 -17.81 -9.25 -14.62
CA GLU A 146 -17.40 -9.04 -13.24
C GLU A 146 -15.89 -8.85 -13.15
N PHE A 147 -15.10 -9.73 -13.81
CA PHE A 147 -13.65 -9.56 -13.87
C PHE A 147 -13.27 -8.25 -14.56
N LYS A 148 -13.90 -7.90 -15.69
CA LYS A 148 -13.63 -6.62 -16.39
C LYS A 148 -13.97 -5.41 -15.52
N GLN A 149 -15.06 -5.47 -14.78
CA GLN A 149 -15.44 -4.41 -13.84
C GLN A 149 -14.40 -4.29 -12.71
N PHE A 150 -14.03 -5.40 -12.09
CA PHE A 150 -12.98 -5.45 -11.08
C PHE A 150 -11.65 -4.88 -11.63
N ASP A 151 -11.24 -5.30 -12.82
CA ASP A 151 -10.00 -4.88 -13.48
C ASP A 151 -9.95 -3.36 -13.74
N MET A 152 -11.09 -2.78 -14.15
CA MET A 152 -11.25 -1.34 -14.32
C MET A 152 -11.15 -0.58 -13.00
N ILE A 153 -11.85 -1.06 -11.96
CA ILE A 153 -11.85 -0.44 -10.63
C ILE A 153 -10.46 -0.51 -10.03
N PHE A 154 -9.79 -1.64 -10.18
CA PHE A 154 -8.43 -1.83 -9.70
C PHE A 154 -7.47 -0.83 -10.36
N ALA A 155 -7.49 -0.70 -11.69
CA ALA A 155 -6.68 0.31 -12.38
C ALA A 155 -6.98 1.73 -11.88
N ARG A 156 -8.25 2.06 -11.65
CA ARG A 156 -8.68 3.37 -11.15
C ARG A 156 -8.16 3.65 -9.74
N VAL A 157 -8.26 2.67 -8.84
CA VAL A 157 -7.78 2.77 -7.45
C VAL A 157 -6.26 2.91 -7.41
N MET A 158 -5.52 2.14 -8.20
CA MET A 158 -4.06 2.25 -8.26
C MET A 158 -3.59 3.61 -8.76
N GLN A 159 -4.20 4.13 -9.83
CA GLN A 159 -3.90 5.47 -10.32
C GLN A 159 -4.19 6.55 -9.27
N MET A 160 -5.31 6.41 -8.55
CA MET A 160 -5.70 7.32 -7.48
C MET A 160 -4.70 7.29 -6.32
N TRP A 161 -4.32 6.10 -5.85
CA TRP A 161 -3.35 5.94 -4.76
C TRP A 161 -1.96 6.44 -5.13
N ARG A 162 -1.51 6.18 -6.36
CA ARG A 162 -0.28 6.78 -6.91
C ARG A 162 -0.36 8.32 -6.86
N THR A 163 -1.48 8.89 -7.30
CA THR A 163 -1.65 10.35 -7.29
C THR A 163 -1.63 10.91 -5.86
N LEU A 164 -2.23 10.20 -4.90
CA LEU A 164 -2.17 10.58 -3.48
C LEU A 164 -0.74 10.54 -2.93
N LEU A 165 0.00 9.46 -3.20
CA LEU A 165 1.40 9.33 -2.76
C LEU A 165 2.26 10.49 -3.27
N ASP A 166 2.07 10.91 -4.53
CA ASP A 166 2.84 12.00 -5.15
C ASP A 166 2.61 13.37 -4.51
N HIS A 167 1.44 13.60 -3.88
CA HIS A 167 1.01 14.95 -3.45
C HIS A 167 0.74 15.08 -1.95
N THR A 168 0.74 13.98 -1.20
CA THR A 168 0.53 14.04 0.25
C THR A 168 1.79 14.49 0.98
N ALA A 169 1.59 15.17 2.10
CA ALA A 169 2.62 15.42 3.11
C ALA A 169 2.27 14.75 4.46
N ASP A 170 1.18 13.97 4.49
CA ASP A 170 0.70 13.29 5.69
C ASP A 170 1.31 11.88 5.81
N VAL A 171 2.20 11.73 6.79
CA VAL A 171 2.86 10.46 7.15
C VAL A 171 1.86 9.36 7.47
N ALA A 172 0.74 9.67 8.15
CA ALA A 172 -0.25 8.68 8.52
C ALA A 172 -1.01 8.14 7.30
N LEU A 173 -1.27 9.01 6.32
CA LEU A 173 -1.87 8.61 5.05
C LEU A 173 -0.94 7.70 4.24
N VAL A 174 0.35 8.02 4.20
CA VAL A 174 1.37 7.20 3.52
C VAL A 174 1.49 5.84 4.19
N ASP A 175 1.57 5.80 5.52
CA ASP A 175 1.58 4.56 6.31
C ASP A 175 0.37 3.66 5.98
N GLN A 176 -0.82 4.24 5.91
CA GLN A 176 -2.03 3.52 5.56
C GLN A 176 -2.00 2.99 4.12
N LEU A 177 -1.55 3.79 3.16
CA LEU A 177 -1.41 3.38 1.75
C LEU A 177 -0.42 2.23 1.59
N VAL A 178 0.74 2.32 2.26
CA VAL A 178 1.76 1.26 2.28
C VAL A 178 1.18 -0.02 2.85
N LYS A 179 0.48 0.05 3.98
CA LYS A 179 -0.17 -1.12 4.60
C LYS A 179 -1.23 -1.75 3.72
N TYR A 180 -2.04 -0.97 3.01
CA TYR A 180 -3.02 -1.54 2.07
C TYR A 180 -2.36 -2.16 0.85
N LEU A 181 -1.32 -1.54 0.27
CA LEU A 181 -0.57 -2.15 -0.83
C LEU A 181 0.08 -3.47 -0.40
N GLN A 182 0.68 -3.51 0.79
CA GLN A 182 1.21 -4.76 1.36
C GLN A 182 0.11 -5.79 1.57
N ALA A 183 -1.02 -5.41 2.17
CA ALA A 183 -2.15 -6.31 2.42
C ALA A 183 -2.69 -6.90 1.10
N LEU A 184 -2.77 -6.09 0.04
CA LEU A 184 -3.11 -6.59 -1.29
C LEU A 184 -2.04 -7.58 -1.78
N LEU A 185 -0.74 -7.26 -1.73
CA LEU A 185 0.30 -8.20 -2.22
C LEU A 185 0.35 -9.52 -1.43
N MET A 186 0.02 -9.47 -0.14
CA MET A 186 0.11 -10.60 0.79
C MET A 186 -1.17 -11.44 0.87
N GLN A 187 -2.21 -11.14 0.10
CA GLN A 187 -3.38 -12.01 0.04
C GLN A 187 -2.98 -13.41 -0.45
N THR A 188 -3.13 -14.38 0.45
CA THR A 188 -2.52 -15.71 0.41
C THR A 188 -3.16 -16.68 -0.57
N ASP A 189 -4.34 -16.35 -1.10
CA ASP A 189 -5.20 -17.42 -1.62
C ASP A 189 -4.95 -17.77 -3.08
N THR A 190 -4.22 -16.96 -3.87
CA THR A 190 -3.86 -17.32 -5.25
C THR A 190 -2.61 -16.62 -5.80
N ASP A 191 -1.70 -17.38 -6.43
CA ASP A 191 -0.60 -16.82 -7.25
C ASP A 191 -1.13 -15.91 -8.38
N GLN A 192 -2.36 -16.16 -8.83
CA GLN A 192 -3.05 -15.34 -9.83
C GLN A 192 -3.31 -13.91 -9.32
N TRP A 193 -3.79 -13.75 -8.09
CA TRP A 193 -4.00 -12.43 -7.47
C TRP A 193 -2.70 -11.65 -7.44
N ARG A 194 -1.64 -12.23 -6.87
CA ARG A 194 -0.32 -11.59 -6.78
C ARG A 194 0.22 -11.23 -8.17
N THR A 195 0.07 -12.11 -9.16
CA THR A 195 0.49 -11.84 -10.53
C THR A 195 -0.28 -10.69 -11.16
N LEU A 196 -1.61 -10.63 -10.98
CA LEU A 196 -2.43 -9.52 -11.45
C LEU A 196 -2.02 -8.21 -10.77
N MET A 197 -1.84 -8.25 -9.44
CA MET A 197 -1.40 -7.11 -8.65
C MET A 197 -0.11 -6.50 -9.19
N LEU A 198 0.91 -7.33 -9.35
CA LEU A 198 2.20 -6.89 -9.89
C LEU A 198 2.04 -6.33 -11.32
N LYS A 199 1.25 -6.99 -12.18
CA LYS A 199 0.98 -6.49 -13.53
C LYS A 199 0.32 -5.11 -13.53
N LYS A 200 -0.59 -4.83 -12.59
CA LYS A 200 -1.26 -3.53 -12.48
C LYS A 200 -0.38 -2.45 -11.89
N LEU A 201 0.50 -2.83 -10.97
CA LEU A 201 1.48 -1.91 -10.39
C LEU A 201 2.61 -1.59 -11.38
N GLN A 202 2.91 -2.47 -12.34
CA GLN A 202 4.01 -2.30 -13.30
C GLN A 202 4.05 -0.91 -13.96
N THR A 203 2.91 -0.37 -14.38
CA THR A 203 2.83 0.95 -15.06
C THR A 203 3.06 2.14 -14.12
N HIS A 204 2.96 1.92 -12.81
CA HIS A 204 3.12 2.93 -11.77
C HIS A 204 4.36 2.70 -10.91
N PHE A 205 5.07 1.59 -11.13
CA PHE A 205 6.09 1.10 -10.23
C PHE A 205 7.23 2.09 -10.02
N VAL A 206 7.77 2.65 -11.11
CA VAL A 206 8.89 3.60 -11.05
C VAL A 206 8.51 4.82 -10.20
N ASP A 207 7.35 5.43 -10.48
CA ASP A 207 6.86 6.60 -9.75
C ASP A 207 6.60 6.28 -8.27
N ILE A 208 5.94 5.15 -7.98
CA ILE A 208 5.67 4.71 -6.61
C ILE A 208 6.98 4.44 -5.87
N ALA A 209 7.94 3.74 -6.48
CA ALA A 209 9.21 3.41 -5.86
C ALA A 209 10.02 4.67 -5.52
N ASP A 210 10.09 5.63 -6.45
CA ASP A 210 10.81 6.90 -6.25
C ASP A 210 10.20 7.71 -5.09
N VAL A 211 8.87 7.84 -5.06
CA VAL A 211 8.17 8.55 -3.98
C VAL A 211 8.36 7.86 -2.62
N LEU A 212 8.24 6.53 -2.57
CA LEU A 212 8.43 5.76 -1.35
C LEU A 212 9.87 5.86 -0.82
N ILE A 213 10.86 5.85 -1.70
CA ILE A 213 12.26 6.11 -1.32
C ILE A 213 12.42 7.54 -0.78
N GLY A 214 11.80 8.53 -1.42
CA GLY A 214 11.75 9.91 -0.91
C GLY A 214 11.18 10.01 0.50
N TRP A 215 10.13 9.25 0.80
CA TRP A 215 9.55 9.15 2.14
C TRP A 215 10.49 8.49 3.16
N MET A 216 11.21 7.43 2.78
CA MET A 216 12.23 6.83 3.64
C MET A 216 13.33 7.84 3.98
N MET A 217 13.81 8.58 2.97
CA MET A 217 14.83 9.62 3.14
C MET A 217 14.34 10.78 4.03
N SER A 218 13.05 11.11 3.98
CA SER A 218 12.47 12.24 4.72
C SER A 218 12.10 11.92 6.17
N THR A 219 11.73 10.68 6.47
CA THR A 219 11.29 10.28 7.82
C THR A 219 12.43 9.76 8.72
N GLY A 220 13.60 9.49 8.14
CA GLY A 220 14.79 9.10 8.87
C GLY A 220 14.79 7.64 9.34
N PRO A 221 15.90 7.18 9.94
CA PRO A 221 16.15 5.76 10.16
C PRO A 221 15.32 5.11 11.26
N HIS A 222 14.80 5.90 12.21
CA HIS A 222 14.04 5.44 13.37
C HIS A 222 12.52 5.45 13.15
N SER A 223 12.06 5.87 11.98
CA SER A 223 10.64 5.92 11.66
C SER A 223 10.07 4.52 11.41
N PRO A 224 8.97 4.12 12.09
CA PRO A 224 8.26 2.87 11.77
C PRO A 224 7.81 2.79 10.31
N LEU A 225 7.49 3.94 9.70
CA LEU A 225 7.11 4.00 8.29
C LEU A 225 8.23 3.52 7.37
N ARG A 226 9.50 3.74 7.73
CA ARG A 226 10.64 3.27 6.93
C ARG A 226 10.64 1.76 6.80
N GLU A 227 10.32 1.03 7.87
CA GLU A 227 10.27 -0.44 7.88
C GLU A 227 9.10 -0.98 7.04
N GLU A 228 7.95 -0.31 7.12
CA GLU A 228 6.77 -0.63 6.31
C GLU A 228 7.05 -0.40 4.81
N ILE A 229 7.68 0.72 4.47
CA ILE A 229 8.07 1.00 3.08
C ILE A 229 9.10 -0.02 2.60
N LEU A 230 10.13 -0.32 3.39
CA LEU A 230 11.16 -1.29 3.06
C LEU A 230 10.55 -2.67 2.76
N THR A 231 9.62 -3.11 3.60
CA THR A 231 8.90 -4.37 3.44
C THR A 231 8.09 -4.39 2.14
N LEU A 232 7.37 -3.31 1.84
CA LEU A 232 6.63 -3.17 0.58
C LEU A 232 7.55 -3.22 -0.65
N LEU A 233 8.64 -2.46 -0.64
CA LEU A 233 9.58 -2.40 -1.77
C LEU A 233 10.27 -3.76 -1.98
N ASN A 234 10.53 -4.53 -0.93
CA ASN A 234 11.01 -5.92 -1.05
C ASN A 234 9.98 -6.83 -1.73
N HIS A 235 8.69 -6.68 -1.41
CA HIS A 235 7.62 -7.44 -2.08
C HIS A 235 7.50 -7.11 -3.59
N PHE A 236 8.01 -5.94 -4.02
CA PHE A 236 8.12 -5.56 -5.42
C PHE A 236 9.29 -6.21 -6.17
N GLY A 237 9.98 -7.21 -5.61
CA GLY A 237 11.15 -7.88 -6.22
C GLY A 237 11.06 -8.12 -7.74
N ARG A 238 9.92 -8.66 -8.23
CA ARG A 238 9.71 -8.88 -9.67
C ARG A 238 9.64 -7.58 -10.48
N LEU A 239 9.03 -6.53 -9.95
CA LEU A 239 8.94 -5.22 -10.60
C LEU A 239 10.32 -4.56 -10.72
N TRP A 240 11.19 -4.73 -9.73
CA TRP A 240 12.58 -4.27 -9.84
C TRP A 240 13.32 -4.95 -10.99
N ALA A 241 13.14 -6.27 -11.15
CA ALA A 241 13.75 -7.02 -12.25
C ALA A 241 13.18 -6.63 -13.61
N ASP A 242 11.85 -6.51 -13.71
CA ASP A 242 11.16 -6.11 -14.94
C ASP A 242 11.49 -4.66 -15.36
N ASN A 243 11.93 -3.82 -14.42
CA ASN A 243 12.38 -2.44 -14.66
C ASN A 243 13.91 -2.27 -14.49
N SER A 244 14.69 -3.25 -14.97
CA SER A 244 16.15 -3.33 -14.81
C SER A 244 16.94 -2.05 -15.10
N VAL A 245 16.57 -1.27 -16.13
CA VAL A 245 17.26 0.00 -16.48
C VAL A 245 17.12 1.02 -15.35
N PHE A 246 15.90 1.22 -14.84
CA PHE A 246 15.63 2.11 -13.71
C PHE A 246 16.36 1.63 -12.46
N SER A 247 16.22 0.33 -12.14
CA SER A 247 16.87 -0.28 -10.97
C SER A 247 18.39 -0.10 -10.98
N LEU A 248 19.04 -0.31 -12.13
CA LEU A 248 20.49 -0.12 -12.27
C LEU A 248 20.90 1.36 -12.15
N GLN A 249 20.13 2.28 -12.76
CA GLN A 249 20.42 3.72 -12.64
C GLN A 249 20.29 4.20 -11.19
N LEU A 250 19.23 3.80 -10.50
CA LEU A 250 18.98 4.14 -9.10
C LEU A 250 20.08 3.57 -8.19
N MET A 251 20.46 2.30 -8.38
CA MET A 251 21.58 1.70 -7.63
C MET A 251 22.90 2.44 -7.84
N ASN A 252 23.21 2.86 -9.07
CA ASN A 252 24.42 3.64 -9.33
C ASN A 252 24.35 5.01 -8.66
N SER A 253 23.19 5.68 -8.69
CA SER A 253 22.98 6.95 -8.00
C SER A 253 23.22 6.81 -6.48
N PHE A 254 22.62 5.80 -5.85
CA PHE A 254 22.86 5.51 -4.44
C PHE A 254 24.33 5.18 -4.17
N ALA A 255 24.96 4.36 -5.02
CA ALA A 255 26.37 4.02 -4.85
C ALA A 255 27.26 5.26 -4.90
N ASP A 256 27.05 6.14 -5.88
CA ASP A 256 27.80 7.39 -6.01
C ASP A 256 27.62 8.29 -4.78
N GLU A 257 26.38 8.43 -4.29
CA GLU A 257 26.05 9.24 -3.12
C GLU A 257 26.65 8.68 -1.83
N ILE A 258 26.54 7.37 -1.60
CA ILE A 258 27.17 6.67 -0.47
C ILE A 258 28.68 6.87 -0.50
N VAL A 259 29.31 6.66 -1.66
CA VAL A 259 30.76 6.83 -1.80
C VAL A 259 31.17 8.27 -1.52
N ASN A 260 30.40 9.25 -2.00
CA ASN A 260 30.67 10.66 -1.74
C ASN A 260 30.56 11.00 -0.25
N LEU A 261 29.47 10.59 0.42
CA LEU A 261 29.29 10.79 1.86
C LEU A 261 30.40 10.15 2.70
N CYS A 262 30.80 8.92 2.37
CA CYS A 262 31.91 8.25 3.05
C CYS A 262 33.26 8.95 2.80
N ASN A 263 33.48 9.53 1.62
CA ASN A 263 34.72 10.25 1.31
C ASN A 263 34.79 11.62 2.01
N SER A 264 33.66 12.31 2.16
CA SER A 264 33.56 13.59 2.86
C SER A 264 33.26 13.44 4.35
N TRP A 265 33.41 12.23 4.92
CA TRP A 265 33.04 11.97 6.31
C TRP A 265 33.83 12.81 7.33
N SER A 266 35.03 13.27 6.97
CA SER A 266 35.79 14.22 7.80
C SER A 266 35.06 15.54 8.02
N ASP A 267 34.17 15.93 7.09
CA ASP A 267 33.37 17.16 7.12
C ASP A 267 31.89 16.86 7.45
N HIS A 268 31.61 15.79 8.19
CA HIS A 268 30.23 15.34 8.45
C HIS A 268 29.36 16.46 9.04
N GLN A 269 28.09 16.47 8.64
CA GLN A 269 27.05 17.33 9.17
C GLN A 269 26.01 16.54 9.96
N GLU A 270 25.29 17.24 10.84
CA GLU A 270 24.15 16.66 11.56
C GLU A 270 23.13 16.10 10.55
N GLY A 271 22.79 14.82 10.68
CA GLY A 271 21.89 14.11 9.77
C GLY A 271 22.56 13.31 8.65
N ASP A 272 23.88 13.47 8.43
CA ASP A 272 24.60 12.62 7.45
C ASP A 272 24.60 11.14 7.87
N ASP A 273 24.58 10.87 9.17
CA ASP A 273 24.45 9.53 9.73
C ASP A 273 23.14 8.85 9.29
N ASP A 274 22.03 9.56 9.44
CA ASP A 274 20.68 9.12 9.11
C ASP A 274 20.50 8.93 7.60
N ARG A 275 21.03 9.88 6.83
CA ARG A 275 21.04 9.83 5.37
C ARG A 275 21.85 8.66 4.85
N LEU A 276 23.07 8.46 5.36
CA LEU A 276 23.92 7.33 4.96
C LEU A 276 23.26 5.99 5.31
N SER A 277 22.69 5.86 6.51
CA SER A 277 21.92 4.67 6.91
C SER A 277 20.80 4.37 5.91
N THR A 278 20.02 5.40 5.55
CA THR A 278 18.86 5.24 4.67
C THR A 278 19.27 4.90 3.23
N LEU A 279 20.29 5.56 2.69
CA LEU A 279 20.86 5.27 1.38
C LEU A 279 21.37 3.83 1.29
N VAL A 280 22.13 3.40 2.30
CA VAL A 280 22.64 2.03 2.38
C VAL A 280 21.47 1.04 2.40
N THR A 281 20.44 1.27 3.21
CA THR A 281 19.24 0.40 3.22
C THR A 281 18.56 0.32 1.86
N CYS A 282 18.30 1.46 1.22
CA CYS A 282 17.64 1.51 -0.08
C CYS A 282 18.49 0.79 -1.14
N PHE A 283 19.79 1.05 -1.16
CA PHE A 283 20.73 0.37 -2.03
C PHE A 283 20.71 -1.15 -1.83
N MET A 284 20.79 -1.63 -0.59
CA MET A 284 20.81 -3.05 -0.30
C MET A 284 19.49 -3.74 -0.66
N MET A 285 18.35 -3.10 -0.41
CA MET A 285 17.04 -3.63 -0.81
C MET A 285 16.95 -3.82 -2.32
N VAL A 286 17.33 -2.81 -3.11
CA VAL A 286 17.30 -2.93 -4.58
C VAL A 286 18.29 -3.99 -5.04
N ALA A 287 19.51 -4.01 -4.49
CA ALA A 287 20.53 -5.01 -4.85
C ALA A 287 20.09 -6.46 -4.56
N GLN A 288 19.32 -6.68 -3.49
CA GLN A 288 18.72 -7.98 -3.16
C GLN A 288 17.64 -8.38 -4.15
N CYS A 289 16.85 -7.42 -4.65
CA CYS A 289 15.83 -7.68 -5.66
C CYS A 289 16.40 -7.95 -7.06
N VAL A 290 17.55 -7.35 -7.39
CA VAL A 290 18.22 -7.50 -8.71
C VAL A 290 19.71 -7.83 -8.59
N PRO A 291 20.08 -9.02 -8.07
CA PRO A 291 21.47 -9.40 -7.81
C PRO A 291 22.39 -9.31 -9.04
N ASP A 292 21.90 -9.75 -10.19
CA ASP A 292 22.69 -9.79 -11.43
C ASP A 292 23.14 -8.39 -11.88
N LEU A 293 22.31 -7.37 -11.61
CA LEU A 293 22.61 -5.98 -11.92
C LEU A 293 23.59 -5.38 -10.89
N ALA A 294 23.47 -5.76 -9.62
CA ALA A 294 24.29 -5.23 -8.54
C ALA A 294 25.75 -5.69 -8.60
N LEU A 295 25.99 -6.90 -9.13
CA LEU A 295 27.29 -7.56 -9.07
C LEU A 295 28.15 -7.42 -10.33
N SER A 296 27.57 -6.94 -11.45
CA SER A 296 28.20 -6.90 -12.78
C SER A 296 28.75 -8.26 -13.23
N ALA A 297 28.26 -8.76 -14.37
CA ALA A 297 28.83 -9.96 -14.99
C ALA A 297 30.27 -9.73 -15.52
N ASP A 298 30.64 -8.47 -15.76
CA ASP A 298 31.97 -8.09 -16.23
C ASP A 298 32.95 -7.99 -15.06
N LYS A 299 34.02 -8.79 -15.13
CA LYS A 299 35.07 -8.89 -14.09
C LYS A 299 35.95 -7.64 -14.02
N ASP A 300 35.98 -6.83 -15.07
CA ASP A 300 36.85 -5.65 -15.17
C ASP A 300 36.13 -4.36 -14.71
N ALA A 301 34.80 -4.34 -14.72
CA ALA A 301 33.99 -3.24 -14.21
C ALA A 301 33.81 -3.34 -12.68
N GLN A 302 34.08 -2.25 -11.93
CA GLN A 302 33.72 -2.21 -10.51
C GLN A 302 32.20 -2.16 -10.36
N SER A 303 31.62 -3.26 -9.92
CA SER A 303 30.18 -3.34 -9.69
C SER A 303 29.71 -2.37 -8.59
N PRO A 304 28.48 -1.83 -8.68
CA PRO A 304 27.93 -0.91 -7.68
C PRO A 304 28.05 -1.47 -6.25
N PHE A 305 27.77 -2.77 -6.10
CA PHE A 305 27.83 -3.45 -4.81
C PHE A 305 29.24 -3.47 -4.22
N VAL A 306 30.26 -3.79 -5.04
CA VAL A 306 31.66 -3.80 -4.59
C VAL A 306 32.14 -2.40 -4.23
N ARG A 307 31.71 -1.37 -4.96
CA ARG A 307 32.05 0.04 -4.68
C ARG A 307 31.53 0.46 -3.31
N VAL A 308 30.25 0.20 -3.03
CA VAL A 308 29.60 0.51 -1.74
C VAL A 308 30.27 -0.26 -0.61
N LEU A 309 30.40 -1.59 -0.74
CA LEU A 309 30.95 -2.43 0.34
C LEU A 309 32.38 -2.00 0.73
N ARG A 310 33.26 -1.76 -0.25
CA ARG A 310 34.63 -1.32 0.03
C ARG A 310 34.68 0.01 0.76
N ARG A 311 33.78 0.93 0.43
CA ARG A 311 33.78 2.29 0.98
C ARG A 311 33.15 2.33 2.35
N VAL A 312 32.02 1.67 2.56
CA VAL A 312 31.42 1.57 3.90
C VAL A 312 32.36 0.84 4.86
N ALA A 313 33.02 -0.25 4.44
CA ALA A 313 34.00 -0.96 5.27
C ALA A 313 35.28 -0.14 5.56
N SER A 314 35.51 0.95 4.83
CA SER A 314 36.61 1.89 5.07
C SER A 314 36.15 3.16 5.79
N CYS A 315 34.85 3.27 6.10
CA CYS A 315 34.29 4.39 6.83
C CYS A 315 34.70 4.29 8.31
N PRO A 316 35.10 5.39 8.97
CA PRO A 316 35.57 5.38 10.36
C PRO A 316 34.48 5.00 11.40
N GLN A 317 33.23 4.79 10.99
CA GLN A 317 32.10 4.40 11.83
C GLN A 317 31.83 2.88 11.75
N PRO A 318 32.09 2.10 12.80
CA PRO A 318 31.92 0.65 12.80
C PRO A 318 30.44 0.21 12.70
N GLU A 319 29.50 1.06 13.13
CA GLU A 319 28.07 0.78 13.12
C GLU A 319 27.51 0.58 11.70
N TYR A 320 27.96 1.36 10.71
CA TYR A 320 27.55 1.17 9.31
C TYR A 320 28.10 -0.10 8.68
N THR A 321 29.28 -0.53 9.12
CA THR A 321 29.88 -1.79 8.70
C THR A 321 29.06 -2.97 9.24
N LEU A 322 28.70 -2.93 10.53
CA LEU A 322 27.80 -3.89 11.17
C LEU A 322 26.41 -3.89 10.53
N PHE A 323 25.85 -2.72 10.24
CA PHE A 323 24.56 -2.57 9.58
C PHE A 323 24.55 -3.16 8.16
N CYS A 324 25.61 -2.91 7.37
CA CYS A 324 25.77 -3.54 6.06
C CYS A 324 25.85 -5.06 6.18
N VAL A 325 26.65 -5.58 7.12
CA VAL A 325 26.83 -7.03 7.29
C VAL A 325 25.53 -7.69 7.78
N ALA A 326 24.81 -7.08 8.73
CA ALA A 326 23.56 -7.60 9.26
C ALA A 326 22.45 -7.64 8.20
N ASN A 327 22.30 -6.56 7.42
CA ASN A 327 21.27 -6.50 6.37
C ASN A 327 21.66 -7.26 5.10
N CYS A 328 22.93 -7.63 4.94
CA CYS A 328 23.40 -8.35 3.76
C CYS A 328 23.84 -9.78 4.06
N SER A 329 23.73 -10.31 5.28
CA SER A 329 24.27 -11.64 5.59
C SER A 329 23.76 -12.73 4.65
N ASP A 330 22.44 -12.80 4.43
CA ASP A 330 21.80 -13.78 3.54
C ASP A 330 22.15 -13.53 2.06
N TYR A 331 22.25 -12.26 1.67
CA TYR A 331 22.64 -11.84 0.32
C TYR A 331 24.12 -12.13 0.03
N LEU A 332 25.02 -11.81 0.96
CA LEU A 332 26.46 -12.10 0.91
C LEU A 332 26.72 -13.60 0.89
N VAL A 333 25.91 -14.40 1.61
CA VAL A 333 25.93 -15.87 1.55
C VAL A 333 25.46 -16.36 0.18
N SER A 334 24.38 -15.81 -0.37
CA SER A 334 23.90 -16.12 -1.74
C SER A 334 24.93 -15.77 -2.82
N ILE A 335 25.62 -14.63 -2.68
CA ILE A 335 26.72 -14.18 -3.55
C ILE A 335 27.95 -15.09 -3.44
N SER A 336 28.34 -15.44 -2.21
CA SER A 336 29.43 -16.37 -1.93
C SER A 336 29.20 -17.72 -2.63
N ASN A 337 27.95 -18.17 -2.68
CA ASN A 337 27.58 -19.44 -3.29
C ASN A 337 27.45 -19.38 -4.83
N SER A 338 27.30 -18.19 -5.44
CA SER A 338 27.00 -18.00 -6.87
C SER A 338 28.23 -17.78 -7.79
N ARG A 339 29.38 -18.39 -7.48
CA ARG A 339 30.59 -18.47 -8.35
C ARG A 339 31.39 -17.18 -8.59
N HIS A 340 31.18 -16.11 -7.82
CA HIS A 340 32.07 -14.93 -7.86
C HIS A 340 33.31 -15.11 -6.96
N SER A 341 34.36 -15.71 -7.51
CA SER A 341 35.59 -16.09 -6.78
C SER A 341 36.39 -14.93 -6.17
N SER A 342 36.16 -13.68 -6.58
CA SER A 342 36.80 -12.48 -6.02
C SER A 342 36.13 -11.96 -4.74
N PHE A 343 34.95 -12.48 -4.41
CA PHE A 343 34.11 -11.94 -3.35
C PHE A 343 34.40 -12.56 -1.98
N ALA A 344 34.73 -13.86 -1.94
CA ALA A 344 35.08 -14.57 -0.71
C ALA A 344 36.23 -13.90 0.06
N SER A 345 37.19 -13.28 -0.63
CA SER A 345 38.27 -12.52 0.02
C SER A 345 37.85 -11.15 0.56
N LEU A 346 36.84 -10.50 -0.04
CA LEU A 346 36.37 -9.17 0.35
C LEU A 346 35.38 -9.24 1.51
N SER A 347 34.48 -10.23 1.53
CA SER A 347 33.57 -10.50 2.65
C SER A 347 34.33 -10.93 3.91
N VAL A 348 35.33 -11.81 3.73
CA VAL A 348 36.24 -12.24 4.81
C VAL A 348 37.11 -11.07 5.27
N ALA A 349 37.71 -10.27 4.39
CA ALA A 349 38.52 -9.11 4.82
C ALA A 349 37.69 -8.01 5.50
N ALA A 350 36.45 -7.75 5.06
CA ALA A 350 35.54 -6.81 5.72
C ALA A 350 35.13 -7.33 7.11
N TYR A 351 34.81 -8.62 7.23
CA TYR A 351 34.49 -9.28 8.49
C TYR A 351 35.68 -9.34 9.47
N TRP A 352 36.88 -9.64 8.98
CA TRP A 352 38.10 -9.67 9.81
C TRP A 352 38.55 -8.29 10.27
N ARG A 353 38.37 -7.24 9.45
CA ARG A 353 38.61 -5.85 9.89
C ARG A 353 37.60 -5.40 10.94
N MET A 354 36.35 -5.83 10.83
CA MET A 354 35.29 -5.59 11.81
C MET A 354 35.55 -6.25 13.18
N LEU A 355 36.27 -7.38 13.22
CA LEU A 355 36.70 -8.03 14.47
C LEU A 355 37.97 -7.41 15.08
N ALA A 356 38.69 -6.59 14.32
CA ALA A 356 39.97 -6.00 14.72
C ALA A 356 39.87 -4.52 15.14
N SER A 357 38.74 -3.86 14.83
CA SER A 357 38.26 -2.60 15.40
C SER A 357 37.44 -2.86 16.66
#